data_AF-A0A4Q2DYM0-F1
#
_entry.id   AF-A0A4Q2DYM0-F1
#
_cell.length_a   1.000
_cell.length_b   1.000
_cell.length_c   1.000
_cell.angle_alpha   90.00
_cell.angle_beta   90.00
_cell.angle_gamma   90.00
#
_symmetry.space_group_name_H-M   'P 1'
#
loop_
_entity.id
_entity.type
_entity.pdbx_description
1 polymer ?
#
loop_
_entity_poly.entity_id
_entity_poly.type
_entity_poly.pdbx_seq_one_letter_code
_entity_poly.pdbx_strand_id
1 'polypeptide(L)'
;MFSNRLFHACSSVAKAVSARPTFIYASTFRAMGTQPPSRIQDELAVLQKHTENAKSSSLGIEDLWRHQSSDALEDAKRFPPAHAYSGRSVPVHSGKVAEAIRSLDGILGRNRFRYQLRLQERHEKRGEKLRRLRSERWRKQFAAEVRKKVQLVTKIRNRGA
;
A
#
# COMPACT_ATOMS: atom_id res chain seq x y z
N MET A 1 25.06 19.55 33.23
CA MET A 1 25.85 19.52 31.98
C MET A 1 25.27 18.47 31.06
N PHE A 2 24.49 18.84 30.05
CA PHE A 2 24.44 18.20 28.72
C PHE A 2 23.58 19.10 27.82
N SER A 3 24.21 19.58 26.76
CA SER A 3 23.75 20.65 25.89
C SER A 3 22.69 20.23 24.88
N ASN A 4 21.79 21.17 24.61
CA ASN A 4 21.22 21.60 23.33
C ASN A 4 21.36 20.66 22.13
N ARG A 5 20.21 20.28 21.54
CA ARG A 5 20.09 20.08 20.10
C ARG A 5 19.06 21.03 19.51
N LEU A 6 19.63 22.10 18.94
CA LEU A 6 19.00 23.02 17.99
C LEU A 6 18.52 22.24 16.76
N PHE A 7 17.24 22.39 16.43
CA PHE A 7 16.70 22.06 15.12
C PHE A 7 17.09 23.16 14.14
N HIS A 8 17.99 22.87 13.20
CA HIS A 8 18.23 23.73 12.06
C HIS A 8 17.28 23.36 10.91
N ALA A 9 16.56 24.38 10.44
CA ALA A 9 15.88 24.39 9.16
C ALA A 9 16.88 24.18 8.00
N CYS A 10 16.44 23.49 6.94
CA CYS A 10 17.14 23.49 5.66
C CYS A 10 16.16 23.83 4.54
N SER A 11 16.55 24.82 3.77
CA SER A 11 15.86 25.55 2.72
C SER A 11 15.88 24.84 1.36
N SER A 12 14.80 25.06 0.60
CA SER A 12 14.67 25.26 -0.85
C SER A 12 15.82 24.83 -1.79
N VAL A 13 15.50 24.00 -2.79
CA VAL A 13 16.10 24.07 -4.13
C VAL A 13 15.05 23.76 -5.20
N ALA A 14 14.75 24.76 -6.04
CA ALA A 14 14.08 24.62 -7.32
C ALA A 14 15.05 24.11 -8.41
N LYS A 15 14.58 23.32 -9.38
CA LYS A 15 15.20 23.21 -10.72
C LYS A 15 14.27 22.63 -11.80
N ALA A 16 13.95 23.51 -12.76
CA ALA A 16 13.84 23.38 -14.22
C ALA A 16 13.41 22.07 -14.91
N VAL A 17 12.27 22.16 -15.60
CA VAL A 17 12.03 22.00 -17.06
C VAL A 17 12.95 21.06 -17.86
N SER A 18 12.36 20.01 -18.46
CA SER A 18 12.78 19.50 -19.77
C SER A 18 11.59 18.90 -20.54
N ALA A 19 11.74 18.88 -21.86
CA ALA A 19 10.70 18.95 -22.88
C ALA A 19 9.93 17.63 -23.18
N ARG A 20 8.79 17.86 -23.85
CA ARG A 20 7.71 16.98 -24.33
C ARG A 20 8.17 15.80 -25.22
N PRO A 21 7.35 14.74 -25.31
CA PRO A 21 7.07 14.07 -26.56
C PRO A 21 5.66 14.42 -27.05
N THR A 22 5.58 14.92 -28.28
CA THR A 22 4.34 15.12 -29.05
C THR A 22 3.69 13.77 -29.32
N PHE A 23 2.54 13.51 -28.68
CA PHE A 23 1.67 12.40 -29.06
C PHE A 23 0.60 12.93 -30.02
N ILE A 24 0.53 12.26 -31.16
CA ILE A 24 -0.36 12.52 -32.30
C ILE A 24 -1.81 12.29 -31.86
N TYR A 25 -2.70 13.19 -32.24
CA TYR A 25 -4.14 13.11 -31.98
C TYR A 25 -4.75 11.87 -32.65
N ALA A 26 -5.32 10.98 -31.85
CA ALA A 26 -6.40 10.11 -32.27
C ALA A 26 -7.69 10.66 -31.68
N SER A 27 -8.39 11.43 -32.50
CA SER A 27 -9.77 11.83 -32.31
C SER A 27 -10.70 10.65 -32.56
N THR A 28 -11.51 10.29 -31.57
CA THR A 28 -12.98 10.28 -31.62
C THR A 28 -13.52 9.57 -30.39
N PHE A 29 -13.94 10.42 -29.47
CA PHE A 29 -14.65 10.11 -28.24
C PHE A 29 -16.11 9.81 -28.60
N ARG A 30 -16.60 8.59 -28.34
CA ARG A 30 -18.04 8.31 -28.25
C ARG A 30 -18.36 7.78 -26.86
N ALA A 31 -18.37 8.68 -25.89
CA ALA A 31 -18.89 8.41 -24.56
C ALA A 31 -20.42 8.36 -24.62
N MET A 32 -20.98 7.21 -24.29
CA MET A 32 -22.37 7.09 -23.87
C MET A 32 -22.51 7.72 -22.47
N GLY A 33 -23.04 8.94 -22.41
CA GLY A 33 -24.06 9.30 -21.40
C GLY A 33 -23.70 9.50 -19.92
N THR A 34 -22.45 9.63 -19.48
CA THR A 34 -22.19 10.13 -18.11
C THR A 34 -21.97 11.64 -18.16
N GLN A 35 -23.00 12.42 -17.82
CA GLN A 35 -22.81 13.84 -17.53
C GLN A 35 -21.77 13.98 -16.41
N PRO A 36 -20.77 14.88 -16.52
CA PRO A 36 -19.94 15.21 -15.38
C PRO A 36 -20.83 15.82 -14.29
N PRO A 37 -20.68 15.45 -13.00
CA PRO A 37 -21.43 16.10 -11.93
C PRO A 37 -21.18 17.61 -12.01
N SER A 38 -22.24 18.41 -11.89
CA SER A 38 -22.09 19.85 -11.98
C SER A 38 -21.28 20.33 -10.77
N ARG A 39 -20.36 21.29 -10.98
CA ARG A 39 -19.55 21.91 -9.90
C ARG A 39 -20.40 22.38 -8.71
N ILE A 40 -21.66 22.72 -8.98
CA ILE A 40 -22.68 23.10 -8.00
C ILE A 40 -23.08 21.90 -7.11
N GLN A 41 -23.22 20.70 -7.66
CA GLN A 41 -23.52 19.48 -6.88
C GLN A 41 -22.37 19.13 -5.94
N ASP A 42 -21.12 19.31 -6.37
CA ASP A 42 -19.95 19.09 -5.51
C ASP A 42 -19.88 20.12 -4.37
N GLU A 43 -20.13 21.40 -4.67
CA GLU A 43 -20.16 22.48 -3.66
C GLU A 43 -21.30 22.28 -2.65
N LEU A 44 -22.48 21.86 -3.09
CA LEU A 44 -23.61 21.54 -2.22
C LEU A 44 -23.31 20.32 -1.32
N ALA A 45 -22.64 19.29 -1.83
CA ALA A 45 -22.25 18.12 -1.05
C ALA A 45 -21.19 18.45 0.03
N VAL A 46 -20.26 19.36 -0.28
CA VAL A 46 -19.27 19.86 0.69
C VAL A 46 -19.95 20.66 1.80
N LEU A 47 -20.89 21.55 1.45
CA LEU A 47 -21.65 22.33 2.43
C LEU A 47 -22.53 21.44 3.31
N GLN A 48 -23.19 20.43 2.74
CA GLN A 48 -23.96 19.44 3.50
C GLN A 48 -23.08 18.73 4.54
N LYS A 49 -21.89 18.25 4.15
CA LYS A 49 -20.92 17.63 5.08
C LYS A 49 -20.48 18.57 6.21
N HIS A 50 -20.25 19.85 5.91
CA HIS A 50 -19.88 20.83 6.94
C HIS A 50 -21.03 21.08 7.94
N THR A 51 -22.28 21.12 7.46
CA THR A 51 -23.45 21.26 8.35
C THR A 51 -23.70 20.02 9.20
N GLU A 52 -23.46 18.82 8.67
CA GLU A 52 -23.54 17.57 9.42
C GLU A 52 -22.44 17.47 10.49
N ASN A 53 -21.21 17.87 10.15
CA ASN A 53 -20.12 17.97 11.12
C ASN A 53 -20.43 18.99 12.23
N ALA A 54 -21.02 20.16 11.89
CA ALA A 54 -21.44 21.14 12.89
C ALA A 54 -22.53 20.59 13.83
N LYS A 55 -23.48 19.81 13.31
CA LYS A 55 -24.50 19.11 14.14
C LYS A 55 -23.90 18.06 15.06
N SER A 56 -22.84 17.36 14.64
CA SER A 56 -22.15 16.41 15.51
C SER A 56 -21.43 17.10 16.68
N SER A 57 -21.02 18.37 16.53
CA SER A 57 -20.33 19.13 17.58
C SER A 57 -21.23 19.60 18.73
N SER A 58 -22.56 19.62 18.55
CA SER A 58 -23.53 19.97 19.61
C SER A 58 -24.08 18.76 20.37
N LEU A 59 -23.66 17.55 20.02
CA LEU A 59 -24.02 16.33 20.73
C LEU A 59 -23.17 16.20 22.01
N GLY A 60 -23.77 15.67 23.07
CA GLY A 60 -23.03 15.35 24.27
C GLY A 60 -21.91 14.35 23.97
N ILE A 61 -20.86 14.35 24.78
CA ILE A 61 -19.74 13.39 24.65
C ILE A 61 -20.29 11.95 24.59
N GLU A 62 -21.28 11.63 25.42
CA GLU A 62 -21.95 10.32 25.45
C GLU A 62 -22.61 9.94 24.11
N ASP A 63 -23.28 10.88 23.44
CA ASP A 63 -23.96 10.63 22.17
C ASP A 63 -22.94 10.42 21.04
N LEU A 64 -21.80 11.14 21.08
CA LEU A 64 -20.69 10.93 20.16
C LEU A 64 -20.08 9.53 20.32
N TRP A 65 -19.86 9.07 21.56
CA TRP A 65 -19.36 7.71 21.81
C TRP A 65 -20.35 6.65 21.36
N ARG A 66 -21.65 6.86 21.58
CA ARG A 66 -22.70 5.94 21.10
C ARG A 66 -22.67 5.82 19.57
N HIS A 67 -22.62 6.94 18.87
CA HIS A 67 -22.52 6.96 17.41
C HIS A 67 -21.25 6.24 16.92
N GLN A 68 -20.08 6.60 17.46
CA GLN A 68 -18.81 5.97 17.08
C GLN A 68 -18.77 4.48 17.38
N SER A 69 -19.36 4.04 18.50
CA SER A 69 -19.43 2.61 18.84
C SER A 69 -20.35 1.83 17.89
N SER A 70 -21.47 2.45 17.49
CA SER A 70 -22.39 1.89 16.50
C SER A 70 -21.72 1.77 15.13
N ASP A 71 -21.04 2.83 14.68
CA ASP A 71 -20.31 2.82 13.42
C ASP A 71 -19.19 1.78 13.42
N ALA A 72 -18.41 1.70 14.50
CA ALA A 72 -17.35 0.71 14.64
C ALA A 72 -17.89 -0.74 14.59
N LEU A 73 -19.09 -0.98 15.15
CA LEU A 73 -19.76 -2.27 15.09
C LEU A 73 -20.22 -2.59 13.65
N GLU A 74 -20.80 -1.63 12.94
CA GLU A 74 -21.20 -1.80 11.54
C GLU A 74 -20.00 -2.03 10.62
N ASP A 75 -18.90 -1.31 10.85
CA ASP A 75 -17.65 -1.50 10.13
C ASP A 75 -17.04 -2.87 10.42
N ALA A 76 -17.05 -3.33 11.66
CA ALA A 76 -16.58 -4.66 12.02
C ALA A 76 -17.43 -5.79 11.38
N LYS A 77 -18.73 -5.56 11.15
CA LYS A 77 -19.58 -6.50 10.40
C LYS A 77 -19.23 -6.53 8.92
N ARG A 78 -18.96 -5.37 8.31
CA ARG A 78 -18.60 -5.24 6.89
C ARG A 78 -17.20 -5.77 6.60
N PHE A 79 -16.26 -5.48 7.49
CA PHE A 79 -14.86 -5.84 7.39
C PHE A 79 -14.47 -6.62 8.65
N PRO A 80 -14.84 -7.91 8.73
CA PRO A 80 -14.51 -8.71 9.90
C PRO A 80 -13.01 -8.70 10.14
N PRO A 81 -12.57 -8.66 11.41
CA PRO A 81 -11.15 -8.67 11.73
C PRO A 81 -10.49 -9.90 11.12
N ALA A 82 -9.24 -9.73 10.68
CA ALA A 82 -8.49 -10.79 10.04
C ALA A 82 -8.38 -12.02 10.96
N HIS A 83 -9.04 -13.11 10.59
CA HIS A 83 -8.92 -14.40 11.27
C HIS A 83 -7.66 -15.14 10.83
N ALA A 84 -7.30 -16.25 11.50
CA ALA A 84 -6.07 -17.00 11.20
C ALA A 84 -5.96 -17.49 9.74
N TYR A 85 -7.09 -17.62 9.03
CA TYR A 85 -7.13 -18.01 7.62
C TYR A 85 -7.20 -16.82 6.64
N SER A 86 -7.34 -15.61 7.15
CA SER A 86 -7.27 -14.39 6.35
C SER A 86 -5.90 -14.32 5.68
N GLY A 87 -5.89 -14.24 4.35
CA GLY A 87 -4.66 -14.23 3.55
C GLY A 87 -4.05 -15.60 3.22
N ARG A 88 -4.71 -16.72 3.56
CA ARG A 88 -4.36 -18.08 3.10
C ARG A 88 -5.56 -18.88 2.57
N SER A 89 -6.68 -18.20 2.32
CA SER A 89 -7.85 -18.72 1.64
C SER A 89 -7.95 -18.09 0.25
N VAL A 90 -8.43 -18.86 -0.73
CA VAL A 90 -8.75 -18.38 -2.08
C VAL A 90 -10.12 -18.93 -2.44
N PRO A 91 -11.10 -18.08 -2.78
CA PRO A 91 -12.39 -18.54 -3.27
C PRO A 91 -12.23 -19.19 -4.65
N VAL A 92 -12.87 -20.36 -4.83
CA VAL A 92 -12.90 -21.05 -6.12
C VAL A 92 -14.02 -20.45 -6.97
N HIS A 93 -13.66 -19.86 -8.11
CA HIS A 93 -14.62 -19.30 -9.05
C HIS A 93 -14.88 -20.27 -10.20
N SER A 94 -16.15 -20.43 -10.58
CA SER A 94 -16.58 -21.17 -11.78
C SER A 94 -16.03 -22.61 -11.86
N GLY A 95 -15.87 -23.30 -10.71
CA GLY A 95 -15.35 -24.66 -10.65
C GLY A 95 -13.87 -24.82 -11.03
N LYS A 96 -13.13 -23.72 -11.25
CA LYS A 96 -11.72 -23.74 -11.68
C LYS A 96 -10.77 -23.98 -10.50
N VAL A 97 -10.81 -25.18 -9.95
CA VAL A 97 -10.02 -25.56 -8.76
C VAL A 97 -8.51 -25.45 -9.01
N ALA A 98 -8.03 -25.86 -10.19
CA ALA A 98 -6.61 -25.83 -10.51
C ALA A 98 -6.02 -24.41 -10.50
N GLU A 99 -6.75 -23.42 -11.00
CA GLU A 99 -6.34 -22.01 -10.98
C GLU A 99 -6.32 -21.47 -9.54
N ALA A 100 -7.33 -21.81 -8.74
CA ALA A 100 -7.41 -21.43 -7.34
C ALA A 100 -6.22 -21.99 -6.52
N ILE A 101 -5.83 -23.25 -6.76
CA ILE A 101 -4.66 -23.86 -6.12
C ILE A 101 -3.36 -23.15 -6.52
N ARG A 102 -3.16 -22.84 -7.81
CA ARG A 102 -1.97 -22.09 -8.27
C ARG A 102 -1.90 -20.69 -7.65
N SER A 103 -3.04 -20.02 -7.55
CA SER A 103 -3.15 -18.71 -6.90
C SER A 103 -2.78 -18.81 -5.42
N LEU A 104 -3.33 -19.81 -4.72
CA LEU A 104 -3.02 -20.10 -3.33
C LEU A 104 -1.52 -20.38 -3.13
N ASP A 105 -0.91 -21.16 -4.00
CA ASP A 105 0.54 -21.43 -3.96
C ASP A 105 1.37 -20.16 -4.10
N GLY A 106 0.99 -19.26 -5.01
CA GLY A 106 1.62 -17.95 -5.16
C GLY A 106 1.48 -17.08 -3.91
N ILE A 107 0.31 -17.08 -3.26
CA ILE A 107 0.06 -16.38 -2.00
C ILE A 107 0.96 -16.93 -0.89
N LEU A 108 0.99 -18.25 -0.70
CA LEU A 108 1.82 -18.91 0.31
C LEU A 108 3.32 -18.67 0.08
N GLY A 109 3.76 -18.60 -1.18
CA GLY A 109 5.12 -18.26 -1.58
C GLY A 109 5.50 -16.82 -1.22
N ARG A 110 4.63 -15.84 -1.53
CA ARG A 110 4.85 -14.42 -1.18
C ARG A 110 4.92 -14.19 0.32
N ASN A 111 4.02 -14.84 1.08
CA ASN A 111 3.99 -14.77 2.54
C ASN A 111 5.12 -15.59 3.19
N ARG A 112 5.89 -16.35 2.40
CA ARG A 112 6.99 -17.22 2.86
C ARG A 112 6.55 -18.25 3.91
N PHE A 113 5.28 -18.68 3.88
CA PHE A 113 4.70 -19.55 4.88
C PHE A 113 5.45 -20.89 5.00
N ARG A 114 5.71 -21.55 3.86
CA ARG A 114 6.44 -22.83 3.80
C ARG A 114 7.86 -22.73 4.36
N TYR A 115 8.54 -21.61 4.12
CA TYR A 115 9.89 -21.36 4.64
C TYR A 115 9.87 -21.15 6.15
N GLN A 116 8.89 -20.39 6.65
CA GLN A 116 8.71 -20.17 8.09
C GLN A 116 8.36 -21.48 8.81
N LEU A 117 7.49 -22.30 8.24
CA LEU A 117 7.12 -23.61 8.78
C LEU A 117 8.37 -24.46 9.00
N ARG A 118 9.22 -24.59 7.97
CA ARG A 118 10.50 -25.33 8.07
C ARG A 118 11.46 -24.76 9.11
N LEU A 119 11.52 -23.44 9.26
CA LEU A 119 12.33 -22.82 10.31
C LEU A 119 11.78 -23.05 11.72
N GLN A 120 10.46 -23.23 11.85
CA GLN A 120 9.79 -23.41 13.13
C GLN A 120 9.75 -24.87 13.59
N GLU A 121 9.97 -25.84 12.68
CA GLU A 121 10.03 -27.27 12.99
C GLU A 121 11.03 -27.61 14.12
N ARG A 122 12.12 -26.84 14.24
CA ARG A 122 13.13 -27.00 15.30
C ARG A 122 13.47 -25.67 15.96
N HIS A 123 13.82 -25.71 17.24
CA HIS A 123 14.26 -24.53 17.96
C HIS A 123 15.61 -24.02 17.42
N GLU A 124 15.62 -22.81 16.87
CA GLU A 124 16.83 -22.07 16.52
C GLU A 124 17.26 -21.18 17.70
N LYS A 125 18.51 -21.34 18.18
CA LYS A 125 19.08 -20.48 19.23
C LYS A 125 19.05 -19.01 18.79
N ARG A 126 18.80 -18.10 19.74
CA ARG A 126 18.70 -16.65 19.45
C ARG A 126 19.92 -16.09 18.69
N GLY A 127 21.13 -16.44 19.11
CA GLY A 127 22.37 -15.97 18.47
C GLY A 127 22.47 -16.41 17.01
N GLU A 128 22.16 -17.68 16.74
CA GLU A 128 22.14 -18.26 15.41
C GLU A 128 21.11 -17.57 14.51
N LYS A 129 19.90 -17.35 15.02
CA LYS A 129 18.84 -16.61 14.33
C LYS A 129 19.27 -15.21 13.94
N LEU A 130 19.92 -14.47 14.85
CA LEU A 130 20.40 -13.12 14.57
C LEU A 130 21.53 -13.11 13.51
N ARG A 131 22.47 -14.06 13.59
CA ARG A 131 23.55 -14.22 12.61
C ARG A 131 22.99 -14.53 11.22
N ARG A 132 22.03 -15.45 11.14
CA ARG A 132 21.31 -15.79 9.90
C ARG A 132 20.60 -14.56 9.33
N LEU A 133 19.77 -13.88 10.12
CA LEU A 133 19.01 -12.70 9.67
C LEU A 133 19.92 -11.57 9.19
N ARG A 134 21.07 -11.35 9.85
CA ARG A 134 22.09 -10.38 9.41
C ARG A 134 22.67 -10.76 8.04
N SER A 135 23.08 -12.02 7.88
CA SER A 135 23.61 -12.53 6.60
C SER A 135 22.58 -12.48 5.47
N GLU A 136 21.33 -12.85 5.75
CA GLU A 136 20.24 -12.73 4.77
C GLU A 136 19.99 -11.28 4.36
N ARG A 137 19.96 -10.34 5.31
CA ARG A 137 19.78 -8.92 5.03
C ARG A 137 20.90 -8.39 4.15
N TRP A 138 22.15 -8.72 4.48
CA TRP A 138 23.32 -8.35 3.69
C TRP A 138 23.23 -8.88 2.26
N ARG A 139 22.94 -10.17 2.07
CA ARG A 139 22.80 -10.78 0.74
C ARG A 139 21.69 -10.11 -0.09
N LYS A 140 20.56 -9.75 0.54
CA LYS A 140 19.48 -9.02 -0.14
C LYS A 140 19.91 -7.62 -0.56
N GLN A 141 20.58 -6.88 0.32
CA GLN A 141 21.08 -5.54 0.02
C GLN A 141 22.14 -5.57 -1.09
N PHE A 142 23.11 -6.47 -0.97
CA PHE A 142 24.14 -6.68 -1.97
C PHE A 142 23.55 -7.01 -3.35
N ALA A 143 22.61 -7.96 -3.42
CA ALA A 143 21.94 -8.31 -4.66
C ALA A 143 21.16 -7.12 -5.26
N ALA A 144 20.53 -6.29 -4.43
CA ALA A 144 19.84 -5.10 -4.88
C ALA A 144 20.80 -4.05 -5.46
N GLU A 145 21.94 -3.81 -4.81
CA GLU A 145 22.97 -2.89 -5.31
C GLU A 145 23.59 -3.39 -6.61
N VAL A 146 23.96 -4.66 -6.70
CA VAL A 146 24.46 -5.28 -7.94
C VAL A 146 23.43 -5.12 -9.06
N ARG A 147 22.14 -5.37 -8.79
CA ARG A 147 21.08 -5.22 -9.78
C ARG A 147 20.96 -3.78 -10.29
N LYS A 148 21.05 -2.78 -9.42
CA LYS A 148 21.04 -1.36 -9.81
C LYS A 148 22.21 -1.02 -10.73
N LYS A 149 23.42 -1.49 -10.40
CA LYS A 149 24.63 -1.25 -11.20
C LYS A 149 24.54 -1.94 -12.56
N VAL A 150 24.10 -3.19 -12.61
CA VAL A 150 23.88 -3.92 -13.88
C VAL A 150 22.84 -3.20 -14.73
N GLN A 151 21.71 -2.79 -14.15
CA GLN A 151 20.68 -2.03 -14.87
C GLN A 151 21.23 -0.73 -15.46
N LEU A 152 22.12 -0.03 -14.76
CA LEU A 152 22.78 1.16 -15.29
C LEU A 152 23.66 0.84 -16.50
N VAL A 153 24.50 -0.19 -16.40
CA VAL A 153 25.36 -0.65 -17.50
C VAL A 153 24.53 -1.06 -18.71
N THR A 154 23.45 -1.83 -18.50
CA THR A 154 22.52 -2.21 -19.57
C THR A 154 21.90 -0.99 -20.24
N LYS A 155 21.52 0.04 -19.47
CA LYS A 155 21.00 1.31 -20.02
C LYS A 155 22.04 2.06 -20.85
N ILE A 156 23.30 2.10 -20.41
CA ILE A 156 24.39 2.75 -21.16
C ILE A 156 24.62 2.02 -22.49
N ARG A 157 24.76 0.69 -22.44
CA ARG A 157 24.92 -0.15 -23.64
C ARG A 157 23.76 0.02 -24.62
N ASN A 158 22.52 0.03 -24.13
CA ASN A 158 21.33 0.19 -24.99
C ASN A 158 21.25 1.58 -25.64
N ARG A 159 21.97 2.59 -25.12
CA ARG A 159 22.06 3.94 -25.73
C ARG A 159 23.12 4.03 -26.84
N GLY A 160 23.93 2.99 -27.05
CA GLY A 160 24.92 2.94 -28.13
C GLY A 160 26.31 3.47 -27.77
N ALA A 161 26.70 3.38 -26.49
CA ALA A 161 28.11 3.43 -26.09
C ALA A 161 28.77 2.05 -26.24
#